data_AF-A0A5S9MVN7-F1
#
_entry.id   AF-A0A5S9MVN7-F1
#
_cell.length_a   1.000
_cell.length_b   1.000
_cell.length_c   1.000
_cell.angle_alpha   90.00
_cell.angle_beta   90.00
_cell.angle_gamma   90.00
#
_symmetry.space_group_name_H-M   'P 1'
#
loop_
_entity.id
_entity.type
_entity.pdbx_description
1 polymer ?
#
loop_
_entity_poly.entity_id
_entity_poly.type
_entity_poly.pdbx_seq_one_letter_code
_entity_poly.pdbx_strand_id
1 'polypeptide(L)'
;MKLKLVMASAIMSCAVATSVAYAKVSTDQAAKLGGDEYTPMGAEKKGNAAGTIPAWTGSMDKVPAGLKYEGSGDIYPDPYAAEKPLFVIDSTNLDKYQANLSDGQIALVKKFPDSFRIPVYPSHRDGRFNKLVEDRTKWNATNTELVNGVDGLRNYTGGAPFPFPENGAEAIWNARTIHPHPTIVGVLDDMAVYLNGNRQMRRQMYVSEFPYSYKENEVGKVDEDISINAGLIHVTVEQPRRQSGQMTIVHEALDQVQHERKAWVYIPGSRRVRRAPTVGYDTPDGPGGLVTVDDSLGFNGALDRYDWKLVGKKEVYIPYHNYKFDDPKTSYEELLTKAHPNPDYMRYELHRVWIVEANLKENARHVYAKRRFYIDEDSWQIALLESYDGRGDLWRVGILNTLYDYALQGYVARAQTFIDLQSGAYITLRLVNQTAPVNFTAEPKGESYYSPSNLRKMGTR
;
A
#
# COMPACT_ATOMS: atom_id res chain seq x y z
N MET A 1 -55.19 23.44 -55.94
CA MET A 1 -55.22 22.26 -55.04
C MET A 1 -53.95 21.44 -55.25
N LYS A 2 -53.02 21.49 -54.30
CA LYS A 2 -52.00 20.47 -53.93
C LYS A 2 -50.85 21.15 -53.18
N LEU A 3 -50.85 20.99 -51.85
CA LEU A 3 -49.69 21.16 -50.97
C LEU A 3 -48.54 20.26 -51.45
N LYS A 4 -47.30 20.75 -51.41
CA LYS A 4 -46.13 19.87 -51.26
C LYS A 4 -45.20 20.42 -50.18
N LEU A 5 -44.92 19.49 -49.27
CA LEU A 5 -44.23 19.60 -48.00
C LEU A 5 -42.72 19.80 -48.16
N VAL A 6 -42.17 20.45 -47.14
CA VAL A 6 -40.77 20.58 -46.77
C VAL A 6 -40.13 19.21 -46.45
N MET A 7 -38.86 19.02 -46.83
CA MET A 7 -37.95 18.10 -46.14
C MET A 7 -36.60 18.80 -45.95
N ALA A 8 -36.28 19.11 -44.70
CA ALA A 8 -34.96 19.51 -44.24
C ALA A 8 -34.24 18.26 -43.71
N SER A 9 -33.05 17.99 -44.22
CA SER A 9 -32.20 16.88 -43.81
C SER A 9 -31.41 17.25 -42.54
N ALA A 10 -31.68 16.56 -41.43
CA ALA A 10 -30.82 16.56 -40.26
C ALA A 10 -29.94 15.30 -40.28
N ILE A 11 -28.62 15.48 -40.40
CA ILE A 11 -27.64 14.41 -40.25
C ILE A 11 -27.34 14.29 -38.76
N MET A 12 -27.82 13.20 -38.15
CA MET A 12 -27.51 12.82 -36.77
C MET A 12 -26.19 12.02 -36.78
N SER A 13 -25.09 12.64 -36.35
CA SER A 13 -23.82 11.94 -36.16
C SER A 13 -23.85 11.15 -34.84
N CYS A 14 -24.03 9.83 -34.93
CA CYS A 14 -23.80 8.93 -33.80
C CYS A 14 -22.30 8.86 -33.50
N ALA A 15 -21.87 9.43 -32.38
CA ALA A 15 -20.57 9.16 -31.80
C ALA A 15 -20.57 7.72 -31.24
N VAL A 16 -19.87 6.81 -31.90
CA VAL A 16 -19.59 5.47 -31.39
C VAL A 16 -18.49 5.62 -30.34
N ALA A 17 -18.83 5.46 -29.07
CA ALA A 17 -17.85 5.27 -28.02
C ALA A 17 -17.19 3.89 -28.23
N THR A 18 -16.01 3.87 -28.84
CA THR A 18 -15.18 2.68 -28.93
C THR A 18 -14.70 2.30 -27.53
N SER A 19 -15.20 1.18 -27.01
CA SER A 19 -14.61 0.51 -25.85
C SER A 19 -13.16 0.19 -26.17
N VAL A 20 -12.23 0.85 -25.49
CA VAL A 20 -10.81 0.52 -25.54
C VAL A 20 -10.65 -0.84 -24.87
N ALA A 21 -10.55 -1.90 -25.65
CA ALA A 21 -10.10 -3.19 -25.15
C ALA A 21 -8.59 -3.03 -24.85
N TYR A 22 -8.22 -2.98 -23.58
CA TYR A 22 -6.82 -3.05 -23.17
C TYR A 22 -6.29 -4.42 -23.59
N ALA A 23 -5.31 -4.42 -24.48
CA ALA A 23 -4.76 -5.66 -25.00
C ALA A 23 -3.93 -6.32 -23.88
N LYS A 24 -4.15 -7.61 -23.63
CA LYS A 24 -3.27 -8.37 -22.74
C LYS A 24 -1.84 -8.25 -23.23
N VAL A 25 -0.90 -8.18 -22.29
CA VAL A 25 0.54 -8.23 -22.61
C VAL A 25 0.82 -9.48 -23.44
N SER A 26 1.60 -9.34 -24.51
CA SER A 26 1.93 -10.47 -25.37
C SER A 26 2.76 -11.52 -24.61
N THR A 27 2.66 -12.78 -25.03
CA THR A 27 3.50 -13.86 -24.48
C THR A 27 4.98 -13.54 -24.58
N ASP A 28 5.39 -12.86 -25.65
CA ASP A 28 6.77 -12.46 -25.88
C ASP A 28 7.24 -11.40 -24.88
N GLN A 29 6.38 -10.43 -24.54
CA GLN A 29 6.70 -9.43 -23.54
C GLN A 29 6.70 -10.03 -22.13
N ALA A 30 5.76 -10.93 -21.81
CA ALA A 30 5.77 -11.66 -20.55
C ALA A 30 6.99 -12.58 -20.39
N ALA A 31 7.51 -13.13 -21.50
CA ALA A 31 8.72 -13.94 -21.50
C ALA A 31 9.99 -13.17 -21.08
N LYS A 32 9.97 -11.83 -21.18
CA LYS A 32 11.09 -10.97 -20.75
C LYS A 32 11.21 -10.83 -19.23
N LEU A 33 10.18 -11.17 -18.45
CA LEU A 33 10.22 -11.12 -16.99
C LEU A 33 11.26 -12.09 -16.43
N GLY A 34 12.17 -11.56 -15.61
CA GLY A 34 13.30 -12.30 -15.06
C GLY A 34 14.47 -12.52 -16.04
N GLY A 35 14.38 -11.96 -17.26
CA GLY A 35 15.45 -11.99 -18.26
C GLY A 35 16.51 -10.90 -18.05
N ASP A 36 17.05 -10.40 -19.15
CA ASP A 36 18.11 -9.37 -19.14
C ASP A 36 17.56 -7.93 -19.03
N GLU A 37 16.35 -7.71 -19.54
CA GLU A 37 15.71 -6.38 -19.58
C GLU A 37 14.97 -6.06 -18.27
N TYR A 38 14.22 -7.02 -17.74
CA TYR A 38 13.30 -6.81 -16.63
C TYR A 38 13.55 -7.76 -15.46
N THR A 39 13.31 -7.27 -14.24
CA THR A 39 13.20 -8.11 -13.05
C THR A 39 11.99 -9.04 -13.17
N PRO A 40 11.87 -10.07 -12.33
CA PRO A 40 10.68 -10.91 -12.28
C PRO A 40 9.38 -10.14 -11.99
N MET A 41 9.48 -8.95 -11.40
CA MET A 41 8.35 -8.10 -11.06
C MET A 41 8.02 -7.03 -12.12
N GLY A 42 8.79 -6.95 -13.21
CA GLY A 42 8.57 -5.99 -14.30
C GLY A 42 9.39 -4.68 -14.21
N ALA A 43 10.22 -4.53 -13.18
CA ALA A 43 11.14 -3.39 -13.05
C ALA A 43 12.27 -3.43 -14.06
N GLU A 44 12.86 -2.27 -14.39
CA GLU A 44 14.05 -2.21 -15.24
C GLU A 44 15.28 -2.77 -14.51
N LYS A 45 15.89 -3.81 -15.06
CA LYS A 45 17.00 -4.52 -14.39
C LYS A 45 18.30 -3.69 -14.35
N LYS A 46 18.56 -2.89 -15.39
CA LYS A 46 19.75 -2.03 -15.45
C LYS A 46 19.71 -0.94 -14.37
N GLY A 47 20.87 -0.46 -13.94
CA GLY A 47 20.99 0.75 -13.12
C GLY A 47 20.76 2.02 -13.94
N ASN A 48 20.71 3.18 -13.29
CA ASN A 48 20.61 4.46 -14.00
C ASN A 48 21.96 4.93 -14.55
N ALA A 49 21.94 5.87 -15.49
CA ALA A 49 23.16 6.36 -16.14
C ALA A 49 24.11 7.08 -15.16
N ALA A 50 23.57 7.69 -14.10
CA ALA A 50 24.35 8.38 -13.07
C ALA A 50 25.05 7.43 -12.08
N GLY A 51 24.71 6.14 -12.09
CA GLY A 51 25.24 5.16 -11.13
C GLY A 51 24.72 5.32 -9.70
N THR A 52 23.71 6.18 -9.49
CA THR A 52 23.08 6.39 -8.17
C THR A 52 22.01 5.34 -7.86
N ILE A 53 21.43 4.72 -8.89
CA ILE A 53 20.58 3.53 -8.79
C ILE A 53 21.35 2.35 -9.38
N PRO A 54 21.71 1.32 -8.59
CA PRO A 54 22.47 0.18 -9.11
C PRO A 54 21.61 -0.70 -10.03
N ALA A 55 22.27 -1.62 -10.75
CA ALA A 55 21.56 -2.71 -11.42
C ALA A 55 20.93 -3.64 -10.37
N TRP A 56 19.76 -4.19 -10.68
CA TRP A 56 19.12 -5.19 -9.83
C TRP A 56 19.93 -6.49 -9.83
N THR A 57 20.31 -6.94 -8.64
CA THR A 57 21.06 -8.19 -8.46
C THR A 57 20.15 -9.35 -8.07
N GLY A 58 19.08 -9.07 -7.32
CA GLY A 58 18.18 -10.09 -6.79
C GLY A 58 18.89 -11.16 -5.95
N SER A 59 20.03 -10.80 -5.35
CA SER A 59 20.92 -11.72 -4.65
C SER A 59 20.47 -12.05 -3.22
N MET A 60 19.54 -11.27 -2.66
CA MET A 60 19.02 -11.45 -1.31
C MET A 60 17.83 -12.41 -1.35
N ASP A 61 18.11 -13.71 -1.42
CA ASP A 61 17.12 -14.79 -1.32
C ASP A 61 17.13 -15.50 0.04
N LYS A 62 17.96 -15.04 0.96
CA LYS A 62 18.11 -15.56 2.33
C LYS A 62 18.67 -14.49 3.24
N VAL A 63 18.70 -14.80 4.52
CA VAL A 63 19.33 -13.95 5.54
C VAL A 63 20.80 -13.72 5.16
N PRO A 64 21.24 -12.46 5.02
CA PRO A 64 22.63 -12.14 4.70
C PRO A 64 23.62 -12.75 5.69
N ALA A 65 24.80 -13.14 5.18
CA ALA A 65 25.81 -13.81 5.98
C ALA A 65 26.22 -12.97 7.19
N GLY A 66 26.26 -13.60 8.37
CA GLY A 66 26.62 -12.94 9.63
C GLY A 66 25.45 -12.28 10.37
N LEU A 67 24.27 -12.17 9.75
CA LEU A 67 23.05 -11.76 10.45
C LEU A 67 22.34 -12.97 11.07
N LYS A 68 21.71 -12.72 12.22
CA LYS A 68 20.84 -13.70 12.89
C LYS A 68 19.39 -13.26 12.74
N TYR A 69 18.56 -14.15 12.22
CA TYR A 69 17.13 -13.93 12.06
C TYR A 69 16.42 -15.23 12.45
N GLU A 70 15.58 -15.15 13.47
CA GLU A 70 14.89 -16.32 14.05
C GLU A 70 13.62 -16.68 13.26
N GLY A 71 13.08 -15.75 12.46
CA GLY A 71 11.95 -15.99 11.57
C GLY A 71 10.94 -14.85 11.59
N SER A 72 9.84 -15.03 10.85
CA SER A 72 8.76 -14.05 10.83
C SER A 72 8.10 -13.95 12.20
N GLY A 73 7.88 -12.72 12.68
CA GLY A 73 7.47 -12.45 14.06
C GLY A 73 8.62 -12.08 15.00
N ASP A 74 9.87 -12.21 14.56
CA ASP A 74 11.06 -11.76 15.28
C ASP A 74 11.67 -10.48 14.69
N ILE A 75 12.62 -9.89 15.42
CA ILE A 75 13.28 -8.64 15.03
C ILE A 75 14.05 -8.86 13.73
N TYR A 76 13.81 -8.00 12.74
CA TYR A 76 14.52 -8.02 11.47
C TYR A 76 15.95 -7.49 11.66
N PRO A 77 17.01 -8.28 11.36
CA PRO A 77 18.35 -7.73 11.33
C PRO A 77 18.51 -6.79 10.13
N ASP A 78 19.11 -5.63 10.37
CA ASP A 78 19.41 -4.62 9.36
C ASP A 78 20.74 -4.96 8.66
N PRO A 79 20.73 -5.29 7.36
CA PRO A 79 21.95 -5.61 6.62
C PRO A 79 22.79 -4.38 6.29
N TYR A 80 22.23 -3.18 6.47
CA TYR A 80 22.85 -1.90 6.16
C TYR A 80 23.12 -1.05 7.42
N ALA A 81 23.08 -1.66 8.61
CA ALA A 81 23.20 -0.96 9.90
C ALA A 81 24.47 -0.11 10.05
N ALA A 82 25.55 -0.47 9.33
CA ALA A 82 26.83 0.24 9.38
C ALA A 82 26.91 1.43 8.41
N GLU A 83 25.94 1.59 7.51
CA GLU A 83 25.92 2.67 6.53
C GLU A 83 25.61 4.01 7.19
N LYS A 84 26.16 5.07 6.60
CA LYS A 84 25.89 6.46 6.97
C LYS A 84 25.18 7.15 5.81
N PRO A 85 24.40 8.21 6.06
CA PRO A 85 23.83 9.01 4.98
C PRO A 85 24.95 9.52 4.07
N LEU A 86 24.72 9.43 2.75
CA LEU A 86 25.54 10.08 1.73
C LEU A 86 25.46 11.60 1.85
N PHE A 87 24.26 12.09 2.13
CA PHE A 87 23.93 13.48 2.43
C PHE A 87 22.55 13.55 3.10
N VAL A 88 22.19 14.73 3.57
CA VAL A 88 20.88 15.01 4.15
C VAL A 88 20.26 16.14 3.34
N ILE A 89 19.00 15.95 2.90
CA ILE A 89 18.22 17.01 2.26
C ILE A 89 17.44 17.74 3.34
N ASP A 90 17.58 19.06 3.38
CA ASP A 90 16.92 19.96 4.32
C ASP A 90 16.57 21.31 3.65
N SER A 91 16.13 22.28 4.43
CA SER A 91 15.73 23.60 3.92
C SER A 91 16.87 24.38 3.26
N THR A 92 18.14 24.05 3.55
CA THR A 92 19.31 24.78 3.04
C THR A 92 19.75 24.32 1.65
N ASN A 93 19.37 23.11 1.24
CA ASN A 93 19.80 22.50 -0.02
C ASN A 93 18.65 21.92 -0.86
N LEU A 94 17.40 22.17 -0.47
CA LEU A 94 16.19 21.66 -1.13
C LEU A 94 16.20 21.87 -2.65
N ASP A 95 16.56 23.06 -3.11
CA ASP A 95 16.55 23.42 -4.54
C ASP A 95 17.48 22.55 -5.38
N LYS A 96 18.55 22.00 -4.78
CA LYS A 96 19.50 21.11 -5.45
C LYS A 96 18.88 19.75 -5.76
N TYR A 97 17.95 19.27 -4.93
CA TYR A 97 17.43 17.91 -4.99
C TYR A 97 15.93 17.83 -5.31
N GLN A 98 15.23 18.96 -5.44
CA GLN A 98 13.79 19.03 -5.70
C GLN A 98 13.31 18.18 -6.90
N ALA A 99 14.17 17.99 -7.90
CA ALA A 99 13.86 17.16 -9.06
C ALA A 99 13.60 15.69 -8.69
N ASN A 100 14.21 15.19 -7.61
CA ASN A 100 14.05 13.82 -7.10
C ASN A 100 13.14 13.73 -5.87
N LEU A 101 12.38 14.77 -5.56
CA LEU A 101 11.43 14.78 -4.46
C LEU A 101 10.00 14.75 -4.98
N SER A 102 9.09 14.30 -4.12
CA SER A 102 7.66 14.49 -4.27
C SER A 102 7.23 15.89 -3.84
N ASP A 103 6.04 16.33 -4.25
CA ASP A 103 5.49 17.64 -3.84
C ASP A 103 5.26 17.66 -2.32
N GLY A 104 4.86 16.52 -1.75
CA GLY A 104 4.70 16.31 -0.31
C GLY A 104 6.01 16.41 0.47
N GLN A 105 7.10 15.83 -0.03
CA GLN A 105 8.42 15.97 0.61
C GLN A 105 8.89 17.43 0.59
N ILE A 106 8.73 18.11 -0.54
CA ILE A 106 9.05 19.55 -0.67
C ILE A 106 8.21 20.37 0.32
N ALA A 107 6.91 20.09 0.43
CA ALA A 107 6.01 20.76 1.35
C ALA A 107 6.40 20.53 2.82
N LEU A 108 6.82 19.32 3.20
CA LEU A 108 7.26 19.00 4.55
C LEU A 108 8.55 19.73 4.93
N VAL A 109 9.55 19.75 4.05
CA VAL A 109 10.79 20.51 4.28
C VAL A 109 10.49 22.01 4.43
N LYS A 110 9.62 22.56 3.59
CA LYS A 110 9.23 23.98 3.67
C LYS A 110 8.42 24.31 4.93
N LYS A 111 7.54 23.40 5.36
CA LYS A 111 6.67 23.61 6.53
C LYS A 111 7.44 23.45 7.84
N PHE A 112 8.45 22.58 7.88
CA PHE A 112 9.23 22.27 9.09
C PHE A 112 10.73 22.42 8.82
N PRO A 113 11.22 23.63 8.48
CA PRO A 113 12.57 23.85 7.97
C PRO A 113 13.68 23.57 8.99
N ASP A 114 13.35 23.60 10.29
CA ASP A 114 14.29 23.40 11.39
C ASP A 114 14.38 21.94 11.86
N SER A 115 13.42 21.09 11.50
CA SER A 115 13.30 19.74 12.07
C SER A 115 13.14 18.63 11.05
N PHE A 116 12.45 18.87 9.93
CA PHE A 116 12.26 17.86 8.90
C PHE A 116 13.46 17.80 7.97
N ARG A 117 13.97 16.59 7.77
CA ARG A 117 15.12 16.31 6.91
C ARG A 117 14.97 14.92 6.31
N ILE A 118 15.61 14.70 5.17
CA ILE A 118 15.58 13.44 4.42
C ILE A 118 17.02 12.91 4.37
N PRO A 119 17.42 12.01 5.30
CA PRO A 119 18.73 11.38 5.22
C PRO A 119 18.78 10.37 4.08
N VAL A 120 19.64 10.62 3.09
CA VAL A 120 19.75 9.82 1.88
C VAL A 120 20.91 8.83 2.02
N TYR A 121 20.64 7.56 1.74
CA TYR A 121 21.58 6.44 1.80
C TYR A 121 21.83 5.84 0.41
N PRO A 122 22.87 5.00 0.25
CA PRO A 122 23.05 4.21 -0.97
C PRO A 122 21.80 3.38 -1.28
N SER A 123 21.40 3.38 -2.55
CA SER A 123 20.30 2.53 -3.01
C SER A 123 20.74 1.08 -3.14
N HIS A 124 19.91 0.15 -2.68
CA HIS A 124 20.12 -1.30 -2.82
C HIS A 124 18.96 -1.95 -3.57
N ARG A 125 19.29 -2.78 -4.57
CA ARG A 125 18.35 -3.51 -5.42
C ARG A 125 18.68 -5.00 -5.44
N ASP A 126 18.86 -5.55 -4.24
CA ASP A 126 19.27 -6.92 -3.98
C ASP A 126 18.11 -7.83 -3.55
N GLY A 127 17.01 -7.27 -3.02
CA GLY A 127 15.80 -8.00 -2.69
C GLY A 127 15.16 -8.72 -3.89
N ARG A 128 14.66 -9.93 -3.65
CA ARG A 128 14.01 -10.78 -4.66
C ARG A 128 12.79 -11.49 -4.10
N PHE A 129 11.68 -11.50 -4.83
CA PHE A 129 10.51 -12.26 -4.39
C PHE A 129 10.77 -13.78 -4.47
N ASN A 130 10.15 -14.57 -3.58
CA ASN A 130 10.21 -16.02 -3.72
C ASN A 130 9.70 -16.48 -5.11
N LYS A 131 10.21 -17.63 -5.56
CA LYS A 131 9.93 -18.15 -6.90
C LYS A 131 8.43 -18.32 -7.20
N LEU A 132 7.62 -18.68 -6.19
CA LEU A 132 6.18 -18.84 -6.38
C LEU A 132 5.51 -17.50 -6.75
N VAL A 133 5.87 -16.40 -6.08
CA VAL A 133 5.37 -15.06 -6.41
C VAL A 133 5.84 -14.61 -7.80
N GLU A 134 7.07 -14.90 -8.18
CA GLU A 134 7.60 -14.60 -9.52
C GLU A 134 6.87 -15.37 -10.62
N ASP A 135 6.66 -16.68 -10.42
CA ASP A 135 5.95 -17.53 -11.38
C ASP A 135 4.47 -17.12 -11.52
N ARG A 136 3.82 -16.76 -10.41
CA ARG A 136 2.46 -16.20 -10.39
C ARG A 136 2.39 -14.87 -11.13
N THR A 137 3.35 -13.97 -10.92
CA THR A 137 3.44 -12.68 -11.62
C THR A 137 3.60 -12.89 -13.14
N LYS A 138 4.46 -13.82 -13.54
CA LYS A 138 4.65 -14.17 -14.95
C LYS A 138 3.38 -14.77 -15.58
N TRP A 139 2.66 -15.60 -14.83
CA TRP A 139 1.39 -16.15 -15.29
C TRP A 139 0.34 -15.04 -15.43
N ASN A 140 0.20 -14.17 -14.43
CA ASN A 140 -0.77 -13.07 -14.43
C ASN A 140 -0.60 -12.16 -15.66
N ALA A 141 0.64 -11.84 -16.05
CA ALA A 141 0.95 -10.95 -17.16
C ALA A 141 0.18 -11.28 -18.45
N THR A 142 -0.16 -12.55 -18.69
CA THR A 142 -0.88 -12.99 -19.91
C THR A 142 -2.31 -13.46 -19.65
N ASN A 143 -2.75 -13.54 -18.39
CA ASN A 143 -4.01 -14.18 -18.00
C ASN A 143 -4.97 -13.26 -17.25
N THR A 144 -4.45 -12.42 -16.36
CA THR A 144 -5.24 -11.53 -15.50
C THR A 144 -5.86 -10.40 -16.32
N GLU A 145 -7.10 -10.06 -16.01
CA GLU A 145 -7.85 -8.98 -16.65
C GLU A 145 -8.47 -8.05 -15.61
N LEU A 146 -8.50 -6.75 -15.91
CA LEU A 146 -9.43 -5.83 -15.26
C LEU A 146 -10.85 -6.13 -15.71
N VAL A 147 -11.80 -6.14 -14.77
CA VAL A 147 -13.23 -6.30 -15.04
C VAL A 147 -14.03 -5.20 -14.34
N ASN A 148 -15.28 -5.02 -14.78
CA ASN A 148 -16.20 -4.00 -14.26
C ASN A 148 -15.58 -2.58 -14.29
N GLY A 149 -14.99 -2.24 -15.44
CA GLY A 149 -14.17 -1.04 -15.59
C GLY A 149 -12.76 -1.31 -15.07
N VAL A 150 -12.51 -0.96 -13.81
CA VAL A 150 -11.20 -1.11 -13.15
C VAL A 150 -11.29 -1.69 -11.74
N ASP A 151 -12.50 -2.04 -11.30
CA ASP A 151 -12.82 -2.38 -9.90
C ASP A 151 -12.79 -3.87 -9.59
N GLY A 152 -12.38 -4.69 -10.57
CA GLY A 152 -12.26 -6.11 -10.40
C GLY A 152 -11.05 -6.71 -11.08
N LEU A 153 -10.56 -7.81 -10.52
CA LEU A 153 -9.65 -8.74 -11.20
C LEU A 153 -10.37 -10.04 -11.54
N ARG A 154 -10.13 -10.52 -12.76
CA ARG A 154 -10.45 -11.90 -13.17
C ARG A 154 -9.17 -12.64 -13.51
N ASN A 155 -9.16 -13.95 -13.25
CA ASN A 155 -8.02 -14.84 -13.49
C ASN A 155 -6.76 -14.35 -12.78
N TYR A 156 -6.81 -14.16 -11.46
CA TYR A 156 -5.67 -13.71 -10.66
C TYR A 156 -5.23 -14.80 -9.67
N THR A 157 -3.93 -15.09 -9.62
CA THR A 157 -3.38 -16.23 -8.84
C THR A 157 -2.41 -15.80 -7.72
N GLY A 158 -2.36 -14.52 -7.34
CA GLY A 158 -1.35 -13.97 -6.42
C GLY A 158 -0.21 -13.25 -7.15
N GLY A 159 0.63 -12.49 -6.43
CA GLY A 159 1.74 -11.71 -7.03
C GLY A 159 1.29 -10.40 -7.70
N ALA A 160 2.10 -9.86 -8.62
CA ALA A 160 1.70 -8.66 -9.37
C ALA A 160 0.78 -9.06 -10.55
N PRO A 161 -0.46 -8.53 -10.65
CA PRO A 161 -1.37 -8.82 -11.75
C PRO A 161 -0.90 -8.24 -13.09
N PHE A 162 -0.27 -7.05 -13.07
CA PHE A 162 0.09 -6.30 -14.27
C PHE A 162 1.54 -5.79 -14.20
N PRO A 163 2.56 -6.67 -14.30
CA PRO A 163 3.97 -6.24 -14.16
C PRO A 163 4.43 -5.23 -15.22
N PHE A 164 3.67 -5.06 -16.31
CA PHE A 164 3.82 -3.97 -17.27
C PHE A 164 2.51 -3.16 -17.33
N PRO A 165 2.27 -2.24 -16.38
CA PRO A 165 0.99 -1.55 -16.32
C PRO A 165 0.83 -0.56 -17.49
N GLU A 166 -0.30 -0.60 -18.17
CA GLU A 166 -0.68 0.31 -19.26
C GLU A 166 -1.46 1.52 -18.74
N ASN A 167 -2.06 1.43 -17.56
CA ASN A 167 -2.85 2.49 -16.94
C ASN A 167 -2.65 2.57 -15.42
N GLY A 168 -3.23 3.62 -14.81
CA GLY A 168 -3.03 3.89 -13.38
C GLY A 168 -3.69 2.85 -12.48
N ALA A 169 -4.81 2.26 -12.91
CA ALA A 169 -5.52 1.25 -12.12
C ALA A 169 -4.72 -0.05 -12.03
N GLU A 170 -4.06 -0.46 -13.12
CA GLU A 170 -3.20 -1.65 -13.14
C GLU A 170 -2.03 -1.53 -12.16
N ALA A 171 -1.35 -0.38 -12.15
CA ALA A 171 -0.26 -0.12 -11.21
C ALA A 171 -0.75 -0.13 -9.74
N ILE A 172 -1.96 0.36 -9.49
CA ILE A 172 -2.57 0.35 -8.15
C ILE A 172 -3.01 -1.05 -7.73
N TRP A 173 -3.51 -1.86 -8.66
CA TRP A 173 -3.79 -3.27 -8.41
C TRP A 173 -2.51 -4.02 -8.02
N ASN A 174 -1.38 -3.76 -8.68
CA ASN A 174 -0.09 -4.32 -8.24
C ASN A 174 0.21 -3.97 -6.79
N ALA A 175 0.12 -2.69 -6.42
CA ALA A 175 0.40 -2.26 -5.06
C ALA A 175 -0.55 -2.89 -4.03
N ARG A 176 -1.83 -3.07 -4.37
CA ARG A 176 -2.83 -3.67 -3.47
C ARG A 176 -2.62 -5.17 -3.26
N THR A 177 -2.08 -5.89 -4.22
CA THR A 177 -2.09 -7.37 -4.21
C THR A 177 -0.72 -8.02 -4.14
N ILE A 178 0.38 -7.27 -4.33
CA ILE A 178 1.76 -7.79 -4.32
C ILE A 178 2.13 -8.51 -3.02
N HIS A 179 1.44 -8.21 -1.92
CA HIS A 179 1.69 -8.75 -0.59
C HIS A 179 1.95 -10.28 -0.61
N PRO A 180 3.23 -10.71 -0.41
CA PRO A 180 3.63 -12.10 -0.62
C PRO A 180 3.24 -13.03 0.53
N HIS A 181 2.69 -12.47 1.61
CA HIS A 181 2.32 -13.19 2.82
C HIS A 181 0.91 -13.77 2.74
N PRO A 182 0.71 -15.07 3.06
CA PRO A 182 -0.63 -15.66 3.14
C PRO A 182 -1.40 -15.18 4.37
N THR A 183 -0.69 -14.88 5.47
CA THR A 183 -1.28 -14.54 6.77
C THR A 183 -0.52 -13.34 7.37
N ILE A 184 -1.20 -12.54 8.16
CA ILE A 184 -0.61 -11.51 9.04
C ILE A 184 -1.14 -11.77 10.44
N VAL A 185 -0.26 -11.91 11.43
CA VAL A 185 -0.64 -11.97 12.84
C VAL A 185 0.29 -11.07 13.64
N GLY A 186 -0.27 -10.12 14.39
CA GLY A 186 0.54 -9.27 15.27
C GLY A 186 -0.28 -8.29 16.08
N VAL A 187 0.35 -7.75 17.12
CA VAL A 187 -0.21 -6.64 17.90
C VAL A 187 0.44 -5.36 17.39
N LEU A 188 -0.39 -4.44 16.91
CA LEU A 188 0.02 -3.19 16.28
C LEU A 188 -0.43 -2.00 17.13
N ASP A 189 0.42 -0.99 17.20
CA ASP A 189 0.07 0.31 17.74
C ASP A 189 -0.12 1.34 16.62
N ASP A 190 -1.17 2.15 16.75
CA ASP A 190 -1.37 3.37 15.97
C ASP A 190 -1.27 4.56 16.93
N MET A 191 -0.50 5.59 16.56
CA MET A 191 -0.24 6.74 17.41
C MET A 191 -0.45 8.04 16.65
N ALA A 192 -1.38 8.86 17.12
CA ALA A 192 -1.54 10.25 16.69
C ALA A 192 -0.74 11.19 17.60
N VAL A 193 -0.05 12.15 16.99
CA VAL A 193 0.72 13.20 17.66
C VAL A 193 0.21 14.56 17.20
N TYR A 194 -0.18 15.40 18.15
CA TYR A 194 -0.69 16.74 17.90
C TYR A 194 0.42 17.79 18.13
N LEU A 195 0.29 18.98 17.51
CA LEU A 195 1.30 20.04 17.63
C LEU A 195 1.51 20.55 19.07
N ASN A 196 0.53 20.39 19.95
CA ASN A 196 0.68 20.73 21.37
C ASN A 196 1.44 19.66 22.18
N GLY A 197 1.92 18.59 21.52
CA GLY A 197 2.64 17.47 22.14
C GLY A 197 1.74 16.37 22.68
N ASN A 198 0.41 16.56 22.70
CA ASN A 198 -0.52 15.51 23.11
C ASN A 198 -0.45 14.33 22.15
N ARG A 199 -0.71 13.13 22.70
CA ARG A 199 -0.71 11.89 21.93
C ARG A 199 -1.97 11.09 22.20
N GLN A 200 -2.42 10.36 21.20
CA GLN A 200 -3.51 9.39 21.32
C GLN A 200 -3.09 8.07 20.68
N MET A 201 -3.34 6.97 21.36
CA MET A 201 -2.92 5.65 20.94
C MET A 201 -4.12 4.71 20.77
N ARG A 202 -4.02 3.83 19.78
CA ARG A 202 -4.84 2.62 19.64
C ARG A 202 -3.90 1.41 19.54
N ARG A 203 -4.08 0.42 20.42
CA ARG A 203 -3.42 -0.89 20.32
C ARG A 203 -4.43 -1.90 19.84
N GLN A 204 -4.06 -2.73 18.88
CA GLN A 204 -4.95 -3.73 18.30
C GLN A 204 -4.23 -5.03 17.95
N MET A 205 -4.86 -6.15 18.26
CA MET A 205 -4.52 -7.43 17.64
C MET A 205 -5.05 -7.43 16.22
N TYR A 206 -4.17 -7.73 15.27
CA TYR A 206 -4.47 -7.78 13.84
C TYR A 206 -4.20 -9.19 13.32
N VAL A 207 -5.22 -9.77 12.71
CA VAL A 207 -5.15 -11.06 12.04
C VAL A 207 -5.72 -10.89 10.64
N SER A 208 -4.97 -11.23 9.59
CA SER A 208 -5.53 -11.29 8.25
C SER A 208 -5.01 -12.45 7.44
N GLU A 209 -5.78 -12.85 6.44
CA GLU A 209 -5.49 -13.91 5.49
C GLU A 209 -5.76 -13.44 4.06
N PHE A 210 -4.91 -13.86 3.14
CA PHE A 210 -5.03 -13.60 1.71
C PHE A 210 -5.01 -14.94 0.97
N PRO A 211 -6.18 -15.59 0.77
CA PRO A 211 -6.24 -16.93 0.18
C PRO A 211 -5.54 -17.06 -1.17
N TYR A 212 -5.54 -16.02 -2.01
CA TYR A 212 -4.81 -16.04 -3.29
C TYR A 212 -3.29 -16.18 -3.10
N SER A 213 -2.74 -15.83 -1.93
CA SER A 213 -1.32 -15.92 -1.60
C SER A 213 -0.93 -17.24 -0.92
N TYR A 214 -1.87 -18.15 -0.60
CA TYR A 214 -1.56 -19.42 0.08
C TYR A 214 -0.56 -20.26 -0.72
N LYS A 215 0.44 -20.82 -0.03
CA LYS A 215 1.59 -21.52 -0.65
C LYS A 215 1.18 -22.82 -1.33
N GLU A 216 0.07 -23.42 -0.89
CA GLU A 216 -0.49 -24.66 -1.41
C GLU A 216 -1.21 -24.46 -2.76
N ASN A 217 -1.59 -23.21 -3.09
CA ASN A 217 -2.24 -22.92 -4.36
C ASN A 217 -1.22 -22.93 -5.50
N GLU A 218 -1.42 -23.83 -6.46
CA GLU A 218 -0.61 -23.87 -7.68
C GLU A 218 -0.76 -22.59 -8.51
N VAL A 219 0.24 -22.31 -9.35
CA VAL A 219 0.18 -21.17 -10.29
C VAL A 219 -0.99 -21.35 -11.24
N GLY A 220 -1.86 -20.34 -11.31
CA GLY A 220 -3.07 -20.34 -12.16
C GLY A 220 -4.32 -20.85 -11.44
N LYS A 221 -4.27 -21.11 -10.14
CA LYS A 221 -5.44 -21.43 -9.32
C LYS A 221 -6.30 -20.18 -9.12
N VAL A 222 -7.50 -20.16 -9.72
CA VAL A 222 -8.38 -18.98 -9.81
C VAL A 222 -9.82 -19.26 -9.36
N ASP A 223 -9.99 -19.97 -8.24
CA ASP A 223 -11.33 -20.35 -7.76
C ASP A 223 -12.21 -19.15 -7.43
N GLU A 224 -13.53 -19.33 -7.62
CA GLU A 224 -14.54 -18.32 -7.30
C GLU A 224 -14.52 -17.99 -5.79
N ASP A 225 -14.37 -18.99 -4.92
CA ASP A 225 -14.28 -18.78 -3.47
C ASP A 225 -13.07 -17.92 -3.06
N ILE A 226 -11.91 -18.13 -3.70
CA ILE A 226 -10.71 -17.29 -3.50
C ILE A 226 -10.98 -15.86 -3.96
N SER A 227 -11.71 -15.70 -5.07
CA SER A 227 -12.03 -14.39 -5.63
C SER A 227 -13.01 -13.60 -4.76
N ILE A 228 -13.98 -14.28 -4.13
CA ILE A 228 -14.99 -13.66 -3.24
C ILE A 228 -14.39 -13.34 -1.86
N ASN A 229 -13.48 -14.18 -1.36
CA ASN A 229 -12.86 -14.07 -0.04
C ASN A 229 -11.35 -13.79 -0.15
N ALA A 230 -10.96 -12.91 -1.06
CA ALA A 230 -9.57 -12.62 -1.41
C ALA A 230 -8.77 -11.98 -0.27
N GLY A 231 -9.44 -11.25 0.62
CA GLY A 231 -8.87 -10.74 1.86
C GLY A 231 -9.81 -10.98 3.03
N LEU A 232 -9.31 -11.59 4.09
CA LEU A 232 -10.05 -11.83 5.33
C LEU A 232 -9.32 -11.10 6.45
N ILE A 233 -9.96 -10.13 7.10
CA ILE A 233 -9.33 -9.29 8.12
C ILE A 233 -10.13 -9.41 9.41
N HIS A 234 -9.44 -9.54 10.54
CA HIS A 234 -9.97 -9.47 11.88
C HIS A 234 -9.09 -8.56 12.75
N VAL A 235 -9.68 -7.50 13.28
CA VAL A 235 -9.04 -6.56 14.20
C VAL A 235 -9.74 -6.62 15.55
N THR A 236 -8.99 -6.74 16.63
CA THR A 236 -9.48 -6.60 18.01
C THR A 236 -8.78 -5.44 18.69
N VAL A 237 -9.52 -4.43 19.11
CA VAL A 237 -8.97 -3.28 19.84
C VAL A 237 -8.66 -3.70 21.28
N GLU A 238 -7.41 -3.51 21.70
CA GLU A 238 -6.96 -3.77 23.08
C GLU A 238 -6.93 -2.48 23.90
N GLN A 239 -6.51 -1.38 23.28
CA GLN A 239 -6.46 -0.04 23.89
C GLN A 239 -6.99 1.03 22.92
N PRO A 240 -7.59 2.12 23.43
CA PRO A 240 -7.78 2.48 24.84
C PRO A 240 -8.93 1.70 25.51
N ARG A 241 -8.95 1.68 26.85
CA ARG A 241 -9.94 0.92 27.66
C ARG A 241 -11.39 1.12 27.23
N ARG A 242 -11.78 2.32 26.77
CA ARG A 242 -13.15 2.62 26.32
C ARG A 242 -13.59 1.86 25.06
N GLN A 243 -12.64 1.44 24.23
CA GLN A 243 -12.86 0.70 22.98
C GLN A 243 -12.37 -0.74 23.07
N SER A 244 -11.74 -1.13 24.18
CA SER A 244 -11.18 -2.46 24.39
C SER A 244 -12.24 -3.55 24.19
N GLY A 245 -11.88 -4.60 23.45
CA GLY A 245 -12.73 -5.71 23.05
C GLY A 245 -13.61 -5.44 21.83
N GLN A 246 -13.59 -4.23 21.25
CA GLN A 246 -14.24 -3.99 19.97
C GLN A 246 -13.55 -4.82 18.90
N MET A 247 -14.32 -5.58 18.13
CA MET A 247 -13.79 -6.43 17.05
C MET A 247 -14.41 -6.03 15.73
N THR A 248 -13.61 -6.03 14.67
CA THR A 248 -14.05 -5.79 13.30
C THR A 248 -13.58 -6.95 12.43
N ILE A 249 -14.47 -7.52 11.63
CA ILE A 249 -14.10 -8.44 10.55
C ILE A 249 -14.45 -7.82 9.20
N VAL A 250 -13.62 -8.07 8.20
CA VAL A 250 -13.83 -7.63 6.81
C VAL A 250 -13.52 -8.80 5.87
N HIS A 251 -14.39 -9.02 4.88
CA HIS A 251 -14.12 -9.85 3.71
C HIS A 251 -14.05 -8.95 2.48
N GLU A 252 -12.93 -9.05 1.76
CA GLU A 252 -12.63 -8.33 0.53
C GLU A 252 -12.74 -9.29 -0.65
N ALA A 253 -13.47 -8.90 -1.68
CA ALA A 253 -13.48 -9.58 -2.97
C ALA A 253 -12.46 -8.92 -3.92
N LEU A 254 -11.96 -9.70 -4.89
CA LEU A 254 -11.21 -9.19 -6.03
C LEU A 254 -12.08 -8.33 -6.94
N ASP A 255 -13.38 -8.61 -7.03
CA ASP A 255 -14.36 -7.85 -7.82
C ASP A 255 -15.42 -7.27 -6.88
N GLN A 256 -15.25 -5.99 -6.52
CA GLN A 256 -16.10 -5.34 -5.52
C GLN A 256 -17.45 -4.88 -6.08
N VAL A 257 -17.58 -4.83 -7.41
CA VAL A 257 -18.84 -4.50 -8.09
C VAL A 257 -19.77 -5.72 -8.10
N GLN A 258 -19.22 -6.90 -8.37
CA GLN A 258 -19.98 -8.15 -8.31
C GLN A 258 -20.21 -8.61 -6.87
N HIS A 259 -19.22 -8.44 -5.99
CA HIS A 259 -19.26 -8.87 -4.60
C HIS A 259 -18.86 -7.74 -3.65
N GLU A 260 -19.85 -7.08 -3.04
CA GLU A 260 -19.59 -5.98 -2.11
C GLU A 260 -18.64 -6.39 -0.96
N ARG A 261 -17.77 -5.45 -0.55
CA ARG A 261 -17.00 -5.59 0.69
C ARG A 261 -17.91 -5.94 1.84
N LYS A 262 -17.53 -6.95 2.62
CA LYS A 262 -18.33 -7.42 3.75
C LYS A 262 -17.69 -7.12 5.08
N ALA A 263 -18.18 -6.11 5.79
CA ALA A 263 -17.71 -5.77 7.13
C ALA A 263 -18.75 -5.97 8.24
N TRP A 264 -18.28 -6.41 9.42
CA TRP A 264 -19.08 -6.50 10.64
C TRP A 264 -18.28 -6.02 11.84
N VAL A 265 -18.96 -5.40 12.80
CA VAL A 265 -18.37 -4.91 14.05
C VAL A 265 -19.09 -5.52 15.24
N TYR A 266 -18.32 -6.06 16.19
CA TYR A 266 -18.77 -6.38 17.54
C TYR A 266 -18.56 -5.19 18.47
N ILE A 267 -19.63 -4.76 19.13
CA ILE A 267 -19.62 -3.63 20.08
C ILE A 267 -19.73 -4.17 21.50
N PRO A 268 -18.67 -4.11 22.33
CA PRO A 268 -18.63 -4.73 23.67
C PRO A 268 -19.75 -4.25 24.58
N GLY A 269 -19.99 -2.93 24.62
CA GLY A 269 -21.00 -2.33 25.51
C GLY A 269 -22.44 -2.82 25.23
N SER A 270 -22.73 -3.25 24.00
CA SER A 270 -24.05 -3.81 23.65
C SER A 270 -24.05 -5.32 23.44
N ARG A 271 -22.86 -5.95 23.44
CA ARG A 271 -22.63 -7.37 23.11
C ARG A 271 -23.29 -7.82 21.81
N ARG A 272 -23.29 -6.95 20.79
CA ARG A 272 -23.93 -7.22 19.49
C ARG A 272 -22.92 -7.13 18.35
N VAL A 273 -23.08 -8.03 17.38
CA VAL A 273 -22.46 -7.93 16.06
C VAL A 273 -23.43 -7.24 15.11
N ARG A 274 -22.94 -6.27 14.34
CA ARG A 274 -23.72 -5.52 13.34
C ARG A 274 -22.98 -5.45 12.02
N ARG A 275 -23.73 -5.37 10.92
CA ARG A 275 -23.18 -5.02 9.60
C ARG A 275 -22.61 -3.60 9.65
N ALA A 276 -21.44 -3.39 9.07
CA ALA A 276 -20.73 -2.12 9.14
C ALA A 276 -20.30 -1.63 7.74
N PRO A 277 -21.26 -1.24 6.87
CA PRO A 277 -20.96 -0.82 5.50
C PRO A 277 -20.11 0.45 5.43
N THR A 278 -20.01 1.19 6.54
CA THR A 278 -19.14 2.37 6.68
C THR A 278 -17.66 2.01 6.82
N VAL A 279 -17.27 0.73 6.94
CA VAL A 279 -15.85 0.35 6.97
C VAL A 279 -15.30 0.35 5.55
N GLY A 280 -15.10 1.54 5.01
CA GLY A 280 -14.55 1.78 3.69
C GLY A 280 -14.43 3.26 3.34
N TYR A 281 -13.74 3.51 2.23
CA TYR A 281 -13.57 4.84 1.64
C TYR A 281 -13.07 5.90 2.65
N ASP A 282 -13.67 7.09 2.60
CA ASP A 282 -13.33 8.30 3.35
C ASP A 282 -13.77 8.31 4.82
N THR A 283 -14.22 7.17 5.36
CA THR A 283 -14.59 7.09 6.77
C THR A 283 -13.34 7.30 7.62
N PRO A 284 -13.34 8.24 8.59
CA PRO A 284 -12.18 8.47 9.44
C PRO A 284 -11.81 7.23 10.27
N ASP A 285 -10.53 6.91 10.34
CA ASP A 285 -9.98 5.82 11.15
C ASP A 285 -8.78 6.27 12.01
N GLY A 286 -8.44 5.44 12.99
CA GLY A 286 -7.30 5.65 13.89
C GLY A 286 -7.58 6.64 15.03
N PRO A 287 -6.66 6.71 16.02
CA PRO A 287 -6.70 7.78 17.02
C PRO A 287 -6.73 9.15 16.34
N GLY A 288 -7.70 9.98 16.71
CA GLY A 288 -7.87 11.33 16.16
C GLY A 288 -8.53 11.41 14.77
N GLY A 289 -8.78 10.31 14.07
CA GLY A 289 -9.42 10.33 12.74
C GLY A 289 -8.56 11.02 11.67
N LEU A 290 -7.24 10.91 11.77
CA LEU A 290 -6.28 11.60 10.89
C LEU A 290 -6.01 10.90 9.55
N VAL A 291 -6.61 9.74 9.34
CA VAL A 291 -6.59 8.95 8.09
C VAL A 291 -7.99 8.47 7.77
N THR A 292 -8.20 8.04 6.53
CA THR A 292 -9.42 7.33 6.11
C THR A 292 -9.21 5.82 6.13
N VAL A 293 -10.29 5.02 6.15
CA VAL A 293 -10.20 3.55 6.11
C VAL A 293 -9.44 3.08 4.86
N ASP A 294 -9.60 3.77 3.74
CA ASP A 294 -8.94 3.45 2.48
C ASP A 294 -7.49 3.95 2.35
N ASP A 295 -6.94 4.63 3.35
CA ASP A 295 -5.52 5.04 3.39
C ASP A 295 -4.58 3.90 3.86
N SER A 296 -5.12 2.86 4.49
CA SER A 296 -4.30 1.76 5.03
C SER A 296 -3.54 1.02 3.92
N LEU A 297 -2.24 0.78 4.15
CA LEU A 297 -1.26 0.27 3.17
C LEU A 297 -1.09 1.21 1.95
N GLY A 298 -1.37 2.50 2.13
CA GLY A 298 -1.31 3.53 1.09
C GLY A 298 -2.60 3.61 0.28
N PHE A 299 -3.18 2.46 -0.06
CA PHE A 299 -4.53 2.37 -0.60
C PHE A 299 -5.08 0.94 -0.48
N ASN A 300 -6.29 0.77 0.06
CA ASN A 300 -6.96 -0.54 0.09
C ASN A 300 -8.41 -0.52 -0.45
N GLY A 301 -8.90 0.64 -0.89
CA GLY A 301 -10.30 0.86 -1.27
C GLY A 301 -10.66 0.30 -2.66
N ALA A 302 -11.94 0.38 -2.99
CA ALA A 302 -12.41 0.24 -4.37
C ALA A 302 -11.87 1.39 -5.23
N LEU A 303 -11.60 1.11 -6.49
CA LEU A 303 -11.10 2.06 -7.49
C LEU A 303 -12.24 2.92 -8.11
N ASP A 304 -13.50 2.59 -7.80
CA ASP A 304 -14.73 3.10 -8.41
C ASP A 304 -14.94 4.61 -8.32
N ARG A 305 -14.39 5.27 -7.29
CA ARG A 305 -14.54 6.71 -7.08
C ARG A 305 -13.62 7.59 -7.93
N TYR A 306 -12.54 7.04 -8.47
CA TYR A 306 -11.50 7.83 -9.12
C TYR A 306 -11.27 7.46 -10.58
N ASP A 307 -10.85 8.45 -11.37
CA ASP A 307 -10.21 8.23 -12.66
C ASP A 307 -8.70 8.09 -12.46
N TRP A 308 -8.16 6.97 -12.93
CA TRP A 308 -6.78 6.55 -12.66
C TRP A 308 -5.88 6.79 -13.87
N LYS A 309 -4.86 7.63 -13.68
CA LYS A 309 -3.90 7.98 -14.72
C LYS A 309 -2.49 7.51 -14.34
N LEU A 310 -1.86 6.76 -15.23
CA LEU A 310 -0.43 6.49 -15.15
C LEU A 310 0.33 7.70 -15.70
N VAL A 311 1.07 8.41 -14.86
CA VAL A 311 1.87 9.57 -15.28
C VAL A 311 3.18 9.11 -15.92
N GLY A 312 3.75 8.01 -15.43
CA GLY A 312 4.99 7.42 -15.92
C GLY A 312 5.95 7.10 -14.77
N LYS A 313 7.23 6.90 -15.10
CA LYS A 313 8.28 6.65 -14.11
C LYS A 313 9.09 7.90 -13.78
N LYS A 314 9.60 7.98 -12.55
CA LYS A 314 10.52 9.02 -12.08
C LYS A 314 11.51 8.45 -11.07
N GLU A 315 12.73 9.01 -11.00
CA GLU A 315 13.66 8.72 -9.90
C GLU A 315 13.33 9.61 -8.69
N VAL A 316 12.94 9.00 -7.57
CA VAL A 316 12.48 9.69 -6.36
C VAL A 316 13.16 9.10 -5.12
N TYR A 317 13.55 9.96 -4.17
CA TYR A 317 14.01 9.51 -2.86
C TYR A 317 12.81 9.01 -2.06
N ILE A 318 12.74 7.71 -1.82
CA ILE A 318 11.62 7.07 -1.10
C ILE A 318 12.08 6.45 0.21
N PRO A 319 11.21 6.35 1.24
CA PRO A 319 11.51 5.55 2.41
C PRO A 319 11.73 4.09 1.98
N TYR A 320 12.88 3.54 2.30
CA TYR A 320 13.26 2.18 1.91
C TYR A 320 14.19 1.55 2.93
N HIS A 321 14.14 0.22 3.07
CA HIS A 321 14.93 -0.54 4.06
C HIS A 321 14.90 0.06 5.48
N ASN A 322 13.72 0.44 5.98
CA ASN A 322 13.56 1.19 7.23
C ASN A 322 13.63 0.33 8.49
N TYR A 323 14.57 -0.63 8.56
CA TYR A 323 14.73 -1.55 9.69
C TYR A 323 14.86 -0.83 11.05
N LYS A 324 15.64 0.25 11.08
CA LYS A 324 15.88 1.05 12.29
C LYS A 324 14.59 1.65 12.89
N PHE A 325 13.58 1.92 12.06
CA PHE A 325 12.31 2.50 12.54
C PHE A 325 11.52 1.51 13.42
N ASP A 326 11.70 0.21 13.19
CA ASP A 326 11.03 -0.85 13.93
C ASP A 326 11.87 -1.41 15.10
N ASP A 327 13.04 -0.83 15.39
CA ASP A 327 13.92 -1.31 16.47
C ASP A 327 13.19 -1.21 17.83
N PRO A 328 12.97 -2.33 18.55
CA PRO A 328 12.28 -2.34 19.84
C PRO A 328 13.04 -1.62 20.96
N LYS A 329 14.31 -1.28 20.75
CA LYS A 329 15.08 -0.45 21.69
C LYS A 329 14.67 1.03 21.62
N THR A 330 13.98 1.45 20.56
CA THR A 330 13.56 2.83 20.36
C THR A 330 12.18 3.06 20.99
N SER A 331 12.07 4.04 21.88
CA SER A 331 10.79 4.40 22.47
C SER A 331 9.91 5.19 21.49
N TYR A 332 8.58 5.15 21.65
CA TYR A 332 7.70 6.04 20.89
C TYR A 332 7.92 7.52 21.22
N GLU A 333 8.49 7.86 22.37
CA GLU A 333 8.83 9.25 22.73
C GLU A 333 9.93 9.81 21.82
N GLU A 334 10.98 9.02 21.61
CA GLU A 334 12.11 9.32 20.76
C GLU A 334 11.78 9.23 19.27
N LEU A 335 10.99 8.22 18.87
CA LEU A 335 10.64 7.95 17.48
C LEU A 335 9.61 8.95 16.93
N LEU A 336 8.62 9.34 17.73
CA LEU A 336 7.47 10.12 17.29
C LEU A 336 7.55 11.56 17.84
N THR A 337 8.45 12.35 17.28
CA THR A 337 8.67 13.75 17.63
C THR A 337 7.48 14.64 17.29
N LYS A 338 7.50 15.91 17.71
CA LYS A 338 6.46 16.87 17.30
C LYS A 338 6.48 17.05 15.77
N ALA A 339 5.29 17.19 15.17
CA ALA A 339 5.04 17.49 13.75
C ALA A 339 5.37 16.40 12.71
N HIS A 340 6.37 15.56 12.95
CA HIS A 340 6.71 14.41 12.09
C HIS A 340 7.52 13.36 12.87
N PRO A 341 7.63 12.11 12.38
CA PRO A 341 8.56 11.12 12.94
C PRO A 341 10.00 11.62 12.92
N ASN A 342 10.81 11.10 13.85
CA ASN A 342 12.19 11.51 14.00
C ASN A 342 13.03 11.10 12.77
N PRO A 343 13.59 12.04 12.00
CA PRO A 343 14.35 11.73 10.81
C PRO A 343 15.59 10.86 11.04
N ASP A 344 16.14 10.82 12.27
CA ASP A 344 17.31 9.98 12.60
C ASP A 344 17.02 8.47 12.51
N TYR A 345 15.75 8.08 12.47
CA TYR A 345 15.29 6.71 12.31
C TYR A 345 14.81 6.39 10.90
N MET A 346 14.85 7.39 10.01
CA MET A 346 14.43 7.24 8.62
C MET A 346 15.63 6.94 7.74
N ARG A 347 15.35 6.20 6.66
CA ARG A 347 16.29 5.87 5.60
C ARG A 347 15.59 6.12 4.28
N TYR A 348 16.17 6.96 3.45
CA TYR A 348 15.68 7.20 2.09
C TYR A 348 16.72 6.74 1.09
N GLU A 349 16.25 6.08 0.04
CA GLU A 349 17.06 5.62 -1.07
C GLU A 349 16.48 6.16 -2.38
N LEU A 350 17.33 6.40 -3.38
CA LEU A 350 16.85 6.81 -4.70
C LEU A 350 16.38 5.58 -5.46
N HIS A 351 15.10 5.54 -5.83
CA HIS A 351 14.52 4.45 -6.61
C HIS A 351 13.73 5.00 -7.79
N ARG A 352 13.49 4.14 -8.78
CA ARG A 352 12.51 4.44 -9.83
C ARG A 352 11.14 4.08 -9.30
N VAL A 353 10.20 5.01 -9.44
CA VAL A 353 8.82 4.81 -9.00
C VAL A 353 7.88 5.08 -10.14
N TRP A 354 6.78 4.32 -10.20
CA TRP A 354 5.61 4.67 -10.98
C TRP A 354 4.84 5.77 -10.26
N ILE A 355 4.48 6.82 -10.99
CA ILE A 355 3.62 7.89 -10.51
C ILE A 355 2.21 7.64 -11.05
N VAL A 356 1.25 7.48 -10.14
CA VAL A 356 -0.17 7.32 -10.46
C VAL A 356 -0.96 8.47 -9.87
N GLU A 357 -1.85 9.07 -10.65
CA GLU A 357 -2.81 10.06 -10.17
C GLU A 357 -4.23 9.48 -10.18
N ALA A 358 -4.95 9.69 -9.08
CA ALA A 358 -6.36 9.36 -8.95
C ALA A 358 -7.13 10.66 -8.77
N ASN A 359 -7.97 11.02 -9.74
CA ASN A 359 -8.80 12.23 -9.68
C ASN A 359 -10.24 11.83 -9.40
N LEU A 360 -10.89 12.47 -8.43
CA LEU A 360 -12.25 12.12 -8.02
C LEU A 360 -13.22 12.36 -9.19
N LYS A 361 -14.04 11.36 -9.52
CA LYS A 361 -15.06 11.49 -10.57
C LYS A 361 -16.09 12.54 -10.17
N GLU A 362 -16.65 13.25 -11.16
CA GLU A 362 -17.61 14.35 -10.92
C GLU A 362 -18.84 13.92 -10.11
N ASN A 363 -19.28 12.67 -10.26
CA ASN A 363 -20.45 12.11 -9.56
C ASN A 363 -20.09 11.31 -8.29
N ALA A 364 -18.80 11.21 -7.95
CA ALA A 364 -18.34 10.52 -6.75
C ALA A 364 -18.20 11.49 -5.58
N ARG A 365 -18.15 10.95 -4.36
CA ARG A 365 -17.87 11.71 -3.14
C ARG A 365 -16.67 11.11 -2.44
N HIS A 366 -15.72 11.95 -2.04
CA HIS A 366 -14.62 11.58 -1.17
C HIS A 366 -14.06 12.85 -0.53
N VAL A 367 -13.46 12.74 0.66
CA VAL A 367 -12.77 13.87 1.29
C VAL A 367 -11.50 14.31 0.55
N TYR A 368 -10.97 13.44 -0.32
CA TYR A 368 -9.82 13.73 -1.18
C TYR A 368 -10.31 13.92 -2.62
N ALA A 369 -10.04 15.08 -3.21
CA ALA A 369 -10.40 15.35 -4.59
C ALA A 369 -9.37 14.78 -5.58
N LYS A 370 -8.13 14.65 -5.13
CA LYS A 370 -7.04 14.02 -5.90
C LYS A 370 -6.11 13.27 -4.96
N ARG A 371 -5.56 12.16 -5.43
CA ARG A 371 -4.45 11.45 -4.79
C ARG A 371 -3.32 11.26 -5.80
N ARG A 372 -2.08 11.27 -5.34
CA ARG A 372 -0.91 10.88 -6.12
C ARG A 372 -0.10 9.84 -5.35
N PHE A 373 0.20 8.74 -6.02
CA PHE A 373 0.91 7.59 -5.48
C PHE A 373 2.29 7.47 -6.13
N TYR A 374 3.29 7.15 -5.33
CA TYR A 374 4.64 6.83 -5.78
C TYR A 374 4.90 5.37 -5.40
N ILE A 375 4.88 4.51 -6.42
CA ILE A 375 4.92 3.06 -6.27
C ILE A 375 6.29 2.58 -6.73
N ASP A 376 7.06 1.97 -5.84
CA ASP A 376 8.38 1.43 -6.15
C ASP A 376 8.30 0.34 -7.22
N GLU A 377 9.18 0.39 -8.23
CA GLU A 377 9.09 -0.54 -9.37
C GLU A 377 9.50 -1.97 -9.01
N ASP A 378 10.40 -2.16 -8.05
CA ASP A 378 10.91 -3.49 -7.67
C ASP A 378 9.98 -4.23 -6.71
N SER A 379 9.41 -3.51 -5.75
CA SER A 379 8.60 -4.06 -4.66
C SER A 379 7.09 -3.90 -4.84
N TRP A 380 6.66 -3.05 -5.79
CA TRP A 380 5.29 -2.57 -5.95
C TRP A 380 4.69 -1.92 -4.69
N GLN A 381 5.47 -1.64 -3.64
CA GLN A 381 4.96 -0.96 -2.46
C GLN A 381 4.71 0.52 -2.78
N ILE A 382 3.59 1.05 -2.28
CA ILE A 382 3.40 2.51 -2.22
C ILE A 382 4.36 3.04 -1.15
N ALA A 383 5.32 3.87 -1.54
CA ALA A 383 6.30 4.44 -0.63
C ALA A 383 5.96 5.87 -0.21
N LEU A 384 5.31 6.64 -1.09
CA LEU A 384 4.81 7.99 -0.81
C LEU A 384 3.38 8.15 -1.34
N LEU A 385 2.59 8.93 -0.62
CA LEU A 385 1.23 9.31 -0.97
C LEU A 385 1.01 10.80 -0.75
N GLU A 386 0.28 11.44 -1.67
CA GLU A 386 -0.17 12.81 -1.53
C GLU A 386 -1.68 12.86 -1.74
N SER A 387 -2.41 13.45 -0.80
CA SER A 387 -3.86 13.65 -0.90
C SER A 387 -4.19 15.14 -0.88
N TYR A 388 -4.99 15.56 -1.86
CA TYR A 388 -5.38 16.95 -2.09
C TYR A 388 -6.86 17.13 -1.76
N ASP A 389 -7.21 18.28 -1.19
CA ASP A 389 -8.60 18.58 -0.83
C ASP A 389 -9.40 19.16 -2.03
N GLY A 390 -10.68 19.45 -1.79
CA GLY A 390 -11.60 19.97 -2.82
C GLY A 390 -11.24 21.35 -3.40
N ARG A 391 -10.28 22.08 -2.82
CA ARG A 391 -9.74 23.33 -3.38
C ARG A 391 -8.49 23.10 -4.23
N GLY A 392 -7.97 21.88 -4.27
CA GLY A 392 -6.71 21.53 -4.92
C GLY A 392 -5.48 21.76 -4.04
N ASP A 393 -5.66 22.08 -2.76
CA ASP A 393 -4.55 22.24 -1.82
C ASP A 393 -4.02 20.87 -1.41
N LEU A 394 -2.70 20.70 -1.36
CA LEU A 394 -2.09 19.51 -0.77
C LEU A 394 -2.43 19.47 0.73
N TRP A 395 -3.13 18.41 1.15
CA TRP A 395 -3.65 18.29 2.51
C TRP A 395 -2.87 17.28 3.34
N ARG A 396 -2.69 16.05 2.86
CA ARG A 396 -2.01 14.99 3.61
C ARG A 396 -0.86 14.39 2.83
N VAL A 397 0.24 14.14 3.53
CA VAL A 397 1.43 13.46 2.98
C VAL A 397 1.62 12.15 3.73
N GLY A 398 1.55 11.05 2.99
CA GLY A 398 1.87 9.70 3.47
C GLY A 398 3.32 9.35 3.19
N ILE A 399 4.02 8.85 4.20
CA ILE A 399 5.37 8.26 4.13
C ILE A 399 5.24 6.83 4.62
N LEU A 400 5.48 5.87 3.74
CA LEU A 400 5.23 4.46 4.01
C LEU A 400 6.54 3.70 4.02
N ASN A 401 6.96 3.29 5.21
CA ASN A 401 8.20 2.56 5.38
C ASN A 401 8.06 1.14 4.82
N THR A 402 9.15 0.63 4.28
CA THR A 402 9.23 -0.74 3.76
C THR A 402 10.46 -1.44 4.31
N LEU A 403 10.38 -2.76 4.46
CA LEU A 403 11.56 -3.60 4.69
C LEU A 403 11.43 -4.90 3.90
N TYR A 404 12.55 -5.59 3.72
CA TYR A 404 12.59 -6.92 3.13
C TYR A 404 12.48 -7.99 4.24
N ASP A 405 11.47 -8.85 4.14
CA ASP A 405 11.27 -9.99 5.04
C ASP A 405 11.99 -11.23 4.47
N TYR A 406 12.99 -11.71 5.21
CA TYR A 406 13.83 -12.82 4.77
C TYR A 406 13.12 -14.18 4.78
N ALA A 407 12.08 -14.36 5.61
CA ALA A 407 11.32 -15.61 5.68
C ALA A 407 10.32 -15.70 4.52
N LEU A 408 9.71 -14.58 4.14
CA LEU A 408 8.84 -14.49 2.96
C LEU A 408 9.62 -14.46 1.65
N GLN A 409 10.87 -14.00 1.70
CA GLN A 409 11.64 -13.54 0.55
C GLN A 409 10.80 -12.52 -0.24
N GLY A 410 10.58 -11.34 0.35
CA GLY A 410 9.76 -10.32 -0.27
C GLY A 410 9.65 -9.05 0.57
N TYR A 411 9.26 -7.96 -0.08
CA TYR A 411 9.07 -6.68 0.60
C TYR A 411 7.70 -6.62 1.29
N VAL A 412 7.68 -5.98 2.46
CA VAL A 412 6.45 -5.71 3.23
C VAL A 412 6.36 -4.25 3.61
N ALA A 413 5.16 -3.69 3.51
CA ALA A 413 4.85 -2.37 4.08
C ALA A 413 4.85 -2.43 5.60
N ARG A 414 5.63 -1.54 6.22
CA ARG A 414 5.73 -1.34 7.67
C ARG A 414 5.15 0.02 8.05
N ALA A 415 5.66 0.65 9.10
CA ALA A 415 5.05 1.84 9.70
C ALA A 415 4.66 2.89 8.64
N GLN A 416 3.44 3.41 8.75
CA GLN A 416 2.88 4.34 7.76
C GLN A 416 2.52 5.63 8.46
N THR A 417 3.19 6.71 8.08
CA THR A 417 2.98 8.03 8.68
C THR A 417 2.18 8.90 7.72
N PHE A 418 1.09 9.48 8.21
CA PHE A 418 0.26 10.44 7.48
C PHE A 418 0.28 11.78 8.22
N ILE A 419 0.83 12.81 7.56
CA ILE A 419 1.02 14.14 8.12
C ILE A 419 -0.02 15.07 7.51
N ASP A 420 -0.84 15.69 8.36
CA ASP A 420 -1.83 16.68 7.97
C ASP A 420 -1.16 18.06 7.87
N LEU A 421 -0.99 18.55 6.65
CA LEU A 421 -0.33 19.82 6.37
C LEU A 421 -1.17 21.04 6.77
N GLN A 422 -2.43 20.91 7.18
CA GLN A 422 -3.21 22.05 7.67
C GLN A 422 -2.99 22.20 9.18
N SER A 423 -3.26 21.15 9.94
CA SER A 423 -3.15 21.13 11.40
C SER A 423 -1.73 20.94 11.93
N GLY A 424 -0.83 20.33 11.13
CA GLY A 424 0.50 19.89 11.58
C GLY A 424 0.48 18.67 12.54
N ALA A 425 -0.69 18.09 12.78
CA ALA A 425 -0.80 16.80 13.45
C ALA A 425 -0.46 15.67 12.47
N TYR A 426 -0.06 14.52 13.00
CA TYR A 426 0.17 13.34 12.19
C TYR A 426 -0.20 12.08 12.94
N ILE A 427 -0.40 11.00 12.21
CA ILE A 427 -0.60 9.65 12.74
C ILE A 427 0.43 8.71 12.14
N THR A 428 0.98 7.80 12.95
CA THR A 428 1.78 6.67 12.47
C THR A 428 1.07 5.38 12.83
N LEU A 429 0.76 4.58 11.82
CA LEU A 429 0.07 3.30 11.93
C LEU A 429 1.08 2.14 11.96
N ARG A 430 0.64 0.99 12.50
CA ARG A 430 1.38 -0.30 12.43
C ARG A 430 2.75 -0.28 13.10
N LEU A 431 2.88 0.49 14.18
CA LEU A 431 4.08 0.49 15.02
C LEU A 431 4.19 -0.82 15.80
N VAL A 432 5.43 -1.27 16.00
CA VAL A 432 5.72 -2.53 16.71
C VAL A 432 6.79 -2.40 17.82
N ASN A 433 7.38 -1.22 18.01
CA ASN A 433 8.53 -1.06 18.90
C ASN A 433 8.22 -1.44 20.36
N GLN A 434 6.96 -1.29 20.78
CA GLN A 434 6.49 -1.66 22.13
C GLN A 434 5.51 -2.84 22.13
N THR A 435 5.53 -3.64 21.06
CA THR A 435 4.79 -4.90 20.93
C THR A 435 5.77 -6.02 20.51
N ALA A 436 5.53 -6.66 19.38
CA ALA A 436 6.41 -7.61 18.73
C ALA A 436 6.29 -7.42 17.21
N PRO A 437 7.34 -7.74 16.43
CA PRO A 437 7.26 -7.79 14.99
C PRO A 437 6.10 -8.68 14.53
N VAL A 438 5.56 -8.34 13.36
CA VAL A 438 4.43 -9.05 12.77
C VAL A 438 4.90 -10.42 12.27
N ASN A 439 4.11 -11.46 12.53
CA ASN A 439 4.32 -12.77 11.95
C ASN A 439 3.53 -12.91 10.65
N PHE A 440 4.24 -13.04 9.54
CA PHE A 440 3.69 -13.18 8.20
C PHE A 440 3.63 -14.62 7.69
N THR A 441 4.18 -15.57 8.45
CA THR A 441 4.22 -17.00 8.12
C THR A 441 3.35 -17.84 9.05
N ALA A 442 2.46 -17.20 9.81
CA ALA A 442 1.53 -17.88 10.69
C ALA A 442 0.55 -18.76 9.88
N GLU A 443 0.22 -19.93 10.42
CA GLU A 443 -0.74 -20.82 9.79
C GLU A 443 -2.13 -20.15 9.68
N PRO A 444 -2.78 -20.21 8.50
CA PRO A 444 -4.12 -19.67 8.29
C PRO A 444 -5.14 -20.22 9.31
N LYS A 445 -6.01 -19.34 9.82
CA LYS A 445 -7.15 -19.67 10.68
C LYS A 445 -8.34 -20.20 9.87
N GLY A 446 -8.44 -19.84 8.58
CA GLY A 446 -9.51 -20.21 7.68
C GLY A 446 -10.78 -19.37 7.84
N GLU A 447 -11.64 -19.41 6.84
CA GLU A 447 -12.83 -18.53 6.72
C GLU A 447 -13.74 -18.52 7.95
N SER A 448 -13.91 -19.67 8.61
CA SER A 448 -14.78 -19.80 9.79
C SER A 448 -14.36 -18.89 10.96
N TYR A 449 -13.07 -18.57 11.07
CA TYR A 449 -12.52 -17.63 12.06
C TYR A 449 -13.03 -16.21 11.82
N TYR A 450 -13.22 -15.82 10.56
CA TYR A 450 -13.65 -14.49 10.14
C TYR A 450 -15.17 -14.38 10.00
N SER A 451 -15.94 -15.13 10.79
CA SER A 451 -17.40 -15.16 10.67
C SER A 451 -18.10 -14.31 11.75
N PRO A 452 -19.29 -13.73 11.44
CA PRO A 452 -20.11 -13.04 12.44
C PRO A 452 -20.55 -13.93 13.61
N SER A 453 -20.59 -15.26 13.41
CA SER A 453 -20.88 -16.23 14.46
C SER A 453 -19.67 -16.41 15.39
N ASN A 454 -18.45 -16.44 14.85
CA ASN A 454 -17.24 -16.52 15.66
C ASN A 454 -17.00 -15.23 16.46
N LEU A 455 -17.25 -14.05 15.88
CA LEU A 455 -17.19 -12.78 16.64
C LEU A 455 -18.08 -12.79 17.88
N ARG A 456 -19.31 -13.33 17.77
CA ARG A 456 -20.21 -13.47 18.92
C ARG A 456 -19.64 -14.39 19.99
N LYS A 457 -19.06 -15.52 19.60
CA LYS A 457 -18.43 -16.47 20.53
C LYS A 457 -17.24 -15.85 21.27
N MET A 458 -16.39 -15.11 20.55
CA MET A 458 -15.24 -14.41 21.12
C MET A 458 -15.67 -13.33 22.11
N GLY A 459 -16.69 -12.55 21.78
CA GLY A 459 -17.15 -11.45 22.63
C GLY A 459 -17.86 -11.86 23.94
N THR A 460 -18.19 -13.16 24.09
CA THR A 460 -18.79 -13.74 25.31
C THR A 460 -17.77 -14.39 26.24
N ARG A 461 -16.54 -14.61 25.77
CA ARG A 461 -15.41 -15.07 26.59
C ARG A 461 -14.73 -13.84 27.19
#